data_AF-A0A7C7P6Z1-F1
#
_entry.id   AF-A0A7C7P6Z1-F1
#
_cell.length_a   1.000
_cell.length_b   1.000
_cell.length_c   1.000
_cell.angle_alpha   90.00
_cell.angle_beta   90.00
_cell.angle_gamma   90.00
#
_symmetry.space_group_name_H-M   'P 1'
#
loop_
_entity.id
_entity.type
_entity.pdbx_description
1 polymer ?
#
loop_
_entity_poly.entity_id
_entity_poly.type
_entity_poly.pdbx_seq_one_letter_code
_entity_poly.pdbx_strand_id
1 'polypeptide(L)'
;HDAGEPSGTAGRPILAPLEGQDLINTVIGVIRYFGGIKLGTGGLTRAYGAAAKQAIAEANIVKWVEMAQMTLEIDYAQLQLLEYQLKQLRGEIIEQNFTDKVVVTLVLPAIHQQAIRQQFIASY
;
A
#
# COMPACT_ATOMS: atom_id res chain seq x y z
N HIS A 1 -0.71 10.84 -18.57
CA HIS A 1 -1.11 12.19 -19.01
C HIS A 1 0.16 12.99 -19.30
N ASP A 2 0.23 13.72 -20.43
CA ASP A 2 1.45 14.44 -20.85
C ASP A 2 1.40 15.96 -20.58
N ALA A 3 0.31 16.49 -20.00
CA ALA A 3 0.21 17.87 -19.50
C ALA A 3 0.69 18.98 -20.45
N GLY A 4 0.41 18.84 -21.76
CA GLY A 4 0.79 19.81 -22.79
C GLY A 4 2.12 19.50 -23.50
N GLU A 5 2.88 18.50 -23.02
CA GLU A 5 4.00 17.94 -23.78
C GLU A 5 3.50 17.08 -24.95
N PRO A 6 4.33 16.83 -25.97
CA PRO A 6 3.99 15.88 -27.04
C PRO A 6 3.57 14.52 -26.48
N SER A 7 2.55 13.92 -27.09
CA SER A 7 1.96 12.66 -26.65
C SER A 7 3.02 11.57 -26.45
N GLY A 8 2.99 10.92 -25.28
CA GLY A 8 3.88 9.83 -24.91
C GLY A 8 5.29 10.23 -24.48
N THR A 9 5.61 11.53 -24.41
CA THR A 9 6.98 11.99 -24.08
C THR A 9 7.19 12.35 -22.61
N ALA A 10 6.13 12.41 -21.80
CA ALA A 10 6.23 12.71 -20.36
C ALA A 10 5.63 11.61 -19.49
N GLY A 11 4.32 11.35 -19.62
CA GLY A 11 3.60 10.43 -18.75
C GLY A 11 4.06 8.98 -18.87
N ARG A 12 4.25 8.48 -20.10
CA ARG A 12 4.73 7.10 -20.33
C ARG A 12 6.16 6.89 -19.79
N PRO A 13 7.13 7.81 -20.02
CA PRO A 13 8.44 7.75 -19.39
C PRO A 13 8.46 7.82 -17.86
N ILE A 14 7.52 8.54 -17.24
CA ILE A 14 7.37 8.55 -15.77
C ILE A 14 6.80 7.22 -15.26
N LEU A 15 5.86 6.62 -16.00
CA LEU A 15 5.21 5.37 -15.62
C LEU A 15 6.15 4.16 -15.72
N ALA A 16 6.98 4.08 -16.76
CA ALA A 16 7.79 2.88 -17.01
C ALA A 16 8.73 2.49 -15.84
N PRO A 17 9.38 3.41 -15.12
CA PRO A 17 10.14 3.09 -13.90
C PRO A 17 9.28 2.59 -12.73
N LEU A 18 8.05 3.07 -12.58
CA LEU A 18 7.12 2.57 -11.56
C LEU A 18 6.74 1.12 -11.85
N GLU A 19 6.37 0.84 -13.11
CA GLU A 19 6.04 -0.52 -13.57
C GLU A 19 7.25 -1.46 -13.47
N GLY A 20 8.43 -1.01 -13.88
CA GLY A 20 9.65 -1.81 -13.83
C GLY A 20 10.15 -2.14 -12.43
N GLN A 21 9.59 -1.51 -11.39
CA GLN A 21 9.87 -1.79 -9.98
C GLN A 21 8.63 -2.30 -9.23
N ASP A 22 7.55 -2.66 -9.93
CA ASP A 22 6.28 -3.13 -9.38
C ASP A 22 5.72 -2.20 -8.28
N LEU A 23 5.92 -0.89 -8.43
CA LEU A 23 5.46 0.10 -7.45
C LEU A 23 3.96 0.33 -7.60
N ILE A 24 3.25 0.09 -6.52
CA ILE A 24 1.81 0.33 -6.39
C ILE A 24 1.54 1.48 -5.41
N ASN A 25 0.31 2.01 -5.41
CA ASN A 25 -0.10 3.11 -4.53
C ASN A 25 0.85 4.31 -4.54
N THR A 26 1.46 4.58 -5.71
CA THR A 26 2.50 5.60 -5.88
C THR A 26 2.10 6.59 -6.95
N VAL A 27 2.40 7.88 -6.73
CA VAL A 27 2.23 8.95 -7.71
C VAL A 27 3.55 9.70 -7.86
N ILE A 28 3.97 9.95 -9.10
CA ILE A 28 5.11 10.81 -9.42
C ILE A 28 4.63 11.97 -10.27
N GLY A 29 4.97 13.19 -9.83
CA GLY A 29 4.80 14.42 -10.59
C GLY A 29 6.16 14.98 -11.00
N VAL A 30 6.28 15.43 -12.25
CA VAL A 30 7.48 16.12 -12.74
C VAL A 30 7.09 17.50 -13.22
N ILE A 31 7.67 18.52 -12.59
CA ILE A 31 7.51 19.92 -13.02
C ILE A 31 8.67 20.26 -13.95
N ARG A 32 8.35 20.76 -15.14
CA ARG A 32 9.34 21.18 -16.14
C ARG A 32 9.23 22.67 -16.40
N TYR A 33 10.38 23.35 -16.36
CA TYR A 33 10.52 24.73 -16.81
C TYR A 33 11.24 24.77 -18.17
N PHE A 34 10.72 25.54 -19.13
CA PHE A 34 11.32 25.64 -20.46
C PHE A 34 12.60 26.49 -20.45
N GLY A 35 13.73 25.89 -20.85
CA GLY A 35 15.05 26.53 -20.81
C GLY A 35 15.48 27.26 -22.09
N GLY A 36 14.56 27.60 -23.00
CA GLY A 36 14.88 28.33 -24.23
C GLY A 36 15.28 27.46 -25.44
N ILE A 37 15.57 26.17 -25.23
CA ILE A 37 15.93 25.22 -26.29
C ILE A 37 15.01 24.00 -26.25
N LYS A 38 14.53 23.57 -27.44
CA LYS A 38 13.69 22.38 -27.58
C LYS A 38 14.55 21.11 -27.48
N LEU A 39 14.13 20.18 -26.63
CA LEU A 39 14.83 18.89 -26.43
C LEU A 39 14.47 17.83 -27.48
N GLY A 40 13.42 18.05 -28.27
CA GLY A 40 12.82 17.01 -29.11
C GLY A 40 12.19 15.88 -28.30
N THR A 41 11.50 14.97 -28.98
CA THR A 41 10.74 13.86 -28.35
C THR A 41 11.63 12.92 -27.54
N GLY A 42 12.78 12.53 -28.10
CA GLY A 42 13.74 11.67 -27.41
C GLY A 42 14.39 12.33 -26.19
N GLY A 43 14.64 13.63 -26.25
CA GLY A 43 15.20 14.38 -25.12
C GLY A 43 14.19 14.54 -23.97
N LEU A 44 12.93 14.85 -24.28
CA LEU A 44 11.84 14.89 -23.29
C LEU A 44 11.65 13.53 -22.61
N THR A 45 11.56 12.47 -23.41
CA THR A 45 11.39 11.10 -22.91
C THR A 45 12.49 10.73 -21.91
N ARG A 46 13.76 11.03 -22.24
CA ARG A 46 14.88 10.78 -21.33
C ARG A 46 14.81 11.63 -20.06
N ALA A 47 14.49 12.92 -20.17
CA ALA A 47 14.44 13.83 -19.03
C ALA A 47 13.35 13.43 -18.02
N TYR A 48 12.13 13.19 -18.48
CA TYR A 48 11.01 12.78 -17.62
C TYR A 48 11.25 11.42 -16.96
N GLY A 49 11.73 10.44 -17.72
CA GLY A 49 12.06 9.12 -17.15
C GLY A 49 13.23 9.16 -16.17
N ALA A 50 14.25 10.00 -16.42
CA ALA A 50 15.36 10.15 -15.49
C ALA A 50 14.93 10.80 -14.17
N ALA A 51 14.10 11.86 -14.23
CA ALA A 51 13.56 12.52 -13.05
C ALA A 51 12.73 11.55 -12.20
N ALA A 52 11.87 10.74 -12.82
CA ALA A 52 11.09 9.71 -12.13
C ALA A 52 12.00 8.67 -11.45
N LYS A 53 13.04 8.18 -12.14
CA LYS A 53 14.00 7.22 -11.56
C LYS A 53 14.76 7.79 -10.37
N GLN A 54 15.16 9.05 -10.42
CA GLN A 54 15.84 9.72 -9.31
C GLN A 54 14.91 9.85 -8.10
N ALA A 55 13.67 10.28 -8.31
CA ALA A 55 12.67 10.37 -7.24
C ALA A 55 12.42 9.00 -6.58
N ILE A 56 12.33 7.92 -7.37
CA ILE A 56 12.17 6.56 -6.85
C ILE A 56 13.40 6.12 -6.04
N ALA A 57 14.62 6.42 -6.53
CA ALA A 57 15.86 6.02 -5.86
C ALA A 57 16.05 6.69 -4.49
N GLU A 58 15.48 7.89 -4.30
CA GLU A 58 15.54 8.64 -3.05
C GLU A 58 14.35 8.34 -2.11
N ALA A 59 13.30 7.68 -2.61
CA ALA A 59 12.13 7.35 -1.82
C ALA A 59 12.38 6.18 -0.87
N ASN A 60 11.80 6.25 0.33
CA ASN A 60 11.74 5.09 1.24
C ASN A 60 10.60 4.17 0.81
N ILE A 61 10.92 3.10 0.07
CA ILE A 61 9.95 2.14 -0.44
C ILE A 61 9.70 1.08 0.62
N VAL A 62 8.42 0.93 1.02
CA VAL A 62 8.00 -0.09 1.97
C VAL A 62 7.21 -1.18 1.27
N LYS A 63 7.30 -2.41 1.78
CA LYS A 63 6.46 -3.51 1.29
C LYS A 63 5.00 -3.19 1.58
N TRP A 64 4.18 -3.22 0.54
CA TRP A 64 2.74 -3.21 0.70
C TRP A 64 2.27 -4.59 1.14
N VAL A 65 1.36 -4.62 2.12
CA VAL A 65 0.73 -5.84 2.62
C VAL A 65 -0.77 -5.60 2.57
N GLU A 66 -1.49 -6.52 1.92
CA GLU A 66 -2.95 -6.48 1.92
C GLU A 66 -3.46 -6.73 3.34
N MET A 67 -4.25 -5.80 3.86
CA MET A 67 -4.87 -5.90 5.18
C MET A 67 -6.33 -6.29 5.02
N ALA A 68 -6.81 -7.21 5.84
CA ALA A 68 -8.21 -7.57 5.94
C ALA A 68 -8.81 -7.05 7.25
N GLN A 69 -10.06 -6.62 7.20
CA GLN A 69 -10.86 -6.34 8.39
C GLN A 69 -11.82 -7.51 8.64
N MET A 70 -11.99 -7.90 9.90
CA MET A 70 -13.00 -8.88 10.29
C MET A 70 -13.53 -8.61 11.69
N THR A 71 -14.72 -9.13 11.96
CA THR A 71 -15.34 -9.11 13.29
C THR A 71 -15.41 -10.53 13.84
N LEU A 72 -15.07 -10.67 15.12
CA LEU A 72 -15.19 -11.91 15.88
C LEU A 72 -16.02 -11.67 17.14
N GLU A 73 -16.77 -12.68 17.54
CA GLU A 73 -17.38 -12.78 18.86
C GLU A 73 -16.61 -13.85 19.63
N ILE A 74 -16.00 -13.45 20.74
CA ILE A 74 -15.11 -14.31 21.55
C ILE A 74 -15.48 -14.24 23.03
N ASP A 75 -15.05 -15.26 23.78
CA ASP A 75 -15.16 -15.20 25.24
C ASP A 75 -14.12 -14.23 25.83
N TYR A 76 -14.45 -13.64 26.98
CA TYR A 76 -13.54 -12.73 27.70
C TYR A 76 -12.16 -13.36 27.96
N ALA A 77 -12.10 -14.67 28.21
CA ALA A 77 -10.85 -15.40 28.44
C ALA A 77 -9.94 -15.46 27.20
N GLN A 78 -10.49 -15.29 25.99
CA GLN A 78 -9.75 -15.36 24.73
C GLN A 78 -9.17 -14.01 24.30
N LEU A 79 -9.64 -12.89 24.85
CA LEU A 79 -9.26 -11.54 24.43
C LEU A 79 -7.74 -11.32 24.51
N GLN A 80 -7.12 -11.67 25.63
CA GLN A 80 -5.68 -11.48 25.83
C GLN A 80 -4.84 -12.30 24.85
N LEU A 81 -5.28 -13.52 24.52
CA LEU A 81 -4.60 -14.39 23.56
C LEU A 81 -4.73 -13.83 22.14
N LEU A 82 -5.91 -13.33 21.78
CA LEU A 82 -6.14 -12.69 20.49
C LEU A 82 -5.25 -11.45 20.31
N GLU A 83 -5.20 -10.56 21.30
CA GLU A 83 -4.34 -9.37 21.28
C GLU A 83 -2.87 -9.74 21.09
N TYR A 84 -2.38 -10.75 21.81
CA TYR A 84 -1.01 -11.23 21.69
C TYR A 84 -0.72 -11.74 20.28
N GLN A 85 -1.59 -12.57 19.72
CA GLN A 85 -1.41 -13.14 18.38
C GLN A 85 -1.48 -12.05 17.29
N LEU A 86 -2.44 -11.14 17.37
CA LEU A 86 -2.53 -10.01 16.43
C LEU A 86 -1.23 -9.20 16.42
N LYS A 87 -0.66 -8.90 17.59
CA LYS A 87 0.62 -8.18 17.67
C LYS A 87 1.76 -8.91 16.94
N GLN A 88 1.85 -10.24 17.06
CA GLN A 88 2.86 -11.02 16.33
C GLN A 88 2.65 -11.00 14.81
N LEU A 89 1.38 -10.92 14.39
CA LEU A 89 0.98 -10.90 12.99
C LEU A 89 0.88 -9.48 12.42
N ARG A 90 1.27 -8.44 13.17
CA ARG A 90 1.10 -7.03 12.79
C ARG A 90 -0.37 -6.65 12.51
N GLY A 91 -1.29 -7.31 13.18
CA GLY A 91 -2.68 -6.90 13.29
C GLY A 91 -2.94 -6.12 14.57
N GLU A 92 -4.13 -5.54 14.64
CA GLU A 92 -4.61 -4.77 15.78
C GLU A 92 -6.13 -4.88 15.90
N ILE A 93 -6.64 -4.68 17.11
CA ILE A 93 -8.07 -4.52 17.35
C ILE A 93 -8.40 -3.03 17.20
N ILE A 94 -9.35 -2.72 16.32
CA ILE A 94 -9.77 -1.34 16.03
C ILE A 94 -11.06 -0.96 16.78
N GLU A 95 -11.83 -1.95 17.24
CA GLU A 95 -13.05 -1.74 18.03
C GLU A 95 -13.31 -2.94 18.96
N GLN A 96 -13.80 -2.66 20.16
CA GLN A 96 -14.17 -3.66 21.16
C GLN A 96 -15.53 -3.28 21.78
N ASN A 97 -16.47 -4.22 21.73
CA ASN A 97 -17.79 -4.07 22.33
C ASN A 97 -18.00 -5.20 23.34
N PHE A 98 -18.26 -4.84 24.59
CA PHE A 98 -18.36 -5.75 25.72
C PHE A 98 -19.83 -6.01 26.07
N THR A 99 -20.31 -7.23 25.83
CA THR A 99 -21.66 -7.69 26.20
C THR A 99 -21.56 -8.95 27.08
N ASP A 100 -22.46 -9.91 26.91
CA ASP A 100 -22.31 -11.29 27.38
C ASP A 100 -21.04 -11.97 26.83
N LYS A 101 -20.61 -11.58 25.63
CA LYS A 101 -19.32 -11.90 25.02
C LYS A 101 -18.60 -10.64 24.56
N VAL A 102 -17.36 -10.79 24.08
CA VAL A 102 -16.61 -9.66 23.53
C VAL A 102 -16.71 -9.71 22.01
N VAL A 103 -17.30 -8.68 21.41
CA VAL A 103 -17.31 -8.49 19.96
C VAL A 103 -16.14 -7.57 19.61
N VAL A 104 -15.20 -8.09 18.82
CA VAL A 104 -13.98 -7.37 18.42
C VAL A 104 -13.96 -7.18 16.91
N THR A 105 -13.74 -5.94 16.46
CA THR A 105 -13.38 -5.66 15.08
C THR A 105 -11.88 -5.46 15.01
N LEU A 106 -11.23 -6.22 14.14
CA LEU A 106 -9.78 -6.26 14.03
C LEU A 106 -9.33 -6.13 12.58
N VAL A 107 -8.10 -5.63 12.40
CA VAL A 107 -7.39 -5.61 11.12
C VAL A 107 -6.10 -6.39 11.23
N LEU A 108 -5.75 -7.14 10.19
CA LEU A 108 -4.53 -7.96 10.14
C LEU A 108 -4.13 -8.22 8.68
N PRO A 109 -2.90 -8.68 8.39
CA PRO A 109 -2.55 -9.12 7.05
C PRO A 109 -3.54 -10.19 6.55
N ALA A 110 -4.11 -9.98 5.36
CA ALA A 110 -5.20 -10.78 4.81
C ALA A 110 -4.88 -12.28 4.76
N ILE A 111 -3.60 -12.63 4.55
CA ILE A 111 -3.10 -14.00 4.56
C ILE A 111 -3.36 -14.76 5.88
N HIS A 112 -3.52 -14.06 7.00
CA HIS A 112 -3.76 -14.65 8.33
C HIS A 112 -5.24 -14.66 8.73
N GLN A 113 -6.13 -14.01 7.97
CA GLN A 113 -7.54 -13.83 8.31
C GLN A 113 -8.23 -15.17 8.58
N GLN A 114 -8.03 -16.16 7.71
CA GLN A 114 -8.68 -17.46 7.84
C GLN A 114 -8.17 -18.27 9.03
N ALA A 115 -6.87 -18.20 9.32
CA ALA A 115 -6.27 -18.91 10.45
C ALA A 115 -6.81 -18.38 11.79
N ILE A 116 -6.86 -17.05 11.94
CA ILE A 116 -7.45 -16.40 13.11
C ILE A 116 -8.94 -16.74 13.21
N ARG A 117 -9.68 -16.68 12.11
CA ARG A 117 -11.10 -17.06 12.09
C ARG A 117 -11.32 -18.49 12.61
N GLN A 118 -10.55 -19.45 12.11
CA GLN A 118 -10.69 -20.85 12.53
C GLN A 118 -10.34 -21.05 14.00
N GLN A 119 -9.27 -20.42 14.48
CA GLN A 119 -8.83 -20.60 15.86
C GLN A 119 -9.85 -20.09 16.88
N PHE A 120 -10.47 -18.93 16.64
CA PHE A 120 -11.36 -18.29 17.62
C PHE A 120 -12.84 -18.62 17.43
N ILE A 121 -13.26 -19.07 16.24
CA ILE A 121 -14.65 -19.51 16.00
C ILE A 121 -14.84 -21.01 16.25
N ALA A 122 -13.82 -21.86 16.01
CA ALA A 122 -13.95 -23.32 16.13
C ALA A 122 -13.83 -23.86 17.57
N SER A 123 -13.92 -23.01 18.59
CA SER A 123 -13.83 -23.41 20.01
C SER A 123 -15.19 -23.75 20.64
N TYR A 124 -16.22 -24.06 19.83
CA TYR A 124 -17.53 -24.56 20.29
C TYR A 124 -17.68 -26.05 20.05
#